data_AF-A0A1A8RE70-F1
#
_entry.id   AF-A0A1A8RE70-F1
#
_cell.length_a   1.000
_cell.length_b   1.000
_cell.length_c   1.000
_cell.angle_alpha   90.00
_cell.angle_beta   90.00
_cell.angle_gamma   90.00
#
_symmetry.space_group_name_H-M   'P 1'
#
loop_
_entity.id
_entity.type
_entity.pdbx_description
1 polymer ?
#
loop_
_entity_poly.entity_id
_entity_poly.type
_entity_poly.pdbx_seq_one_letter_code
_entity_poly.pdbx_strand_id
1 'polypeptide(L)' 'LTLTYPLVGNYGVPKDEEGDFGLSKWFESSKIHVSALIIGELSENPSHWSSVRSLDQWLKEQGIPGIQGV' A
#
# COMPACT_ATOMS: atom_id res chain seq x y z
N LEU A 1 10.64 -6.74 -1.41
CA LEU A 1 10.57 -5.89 -2.61
C LEU A 1 11.26 -4.57 -2.29
N THR A 2 12.14 -4.10 -3.17
CA THR A 2 12.78 -2.78 -3.06
C THR A 2 12.27 -1.90 -4.17
N LEU A 3 11.69 -0.75 -3.83
CA LEU A 3 11.20 0.21 -4.82
C LEU A 3 12.31 1.19 -5.21
N THR A 4 12.41 1.48 -6.49
CA THR A 4 13.40 2.43 -7.03
C THR A 4 12.92 3.88 -6.94
N TYR A 5 11.61 4.09 -6.84
CA TYR A 5 11.05 5.42 -6.63
C TYR A 5 11.18 5.80 -5.14
N PRO A 6 11.79 6.94 -4.81
CA PRO A 6 12.16 7.23 -3.43
C PRO A 6 10.96 7.50 -2.53
N LEU A 7 9.91 8.17 -3.02
CA LEU A 7 8.82 8.69 -2.19
C LEU A 7 7.56 7.86 -2.39
N VAL A 8 7.21 7.01 -1.41
CA VAL A 8 6.20 5.97 -1.57
C VAL A 8 5.03 6.19 -0.61
N GLY A 9 3.81 5.85 -1.04
CA GLY A 9 2.61 5.95 -0.20
C GLY A 9 1.87 7.28 -0.31
N ASN A 10 2.25 8.15 -1.23
CA ASN A 10 1.64 9.47 -1.48
C ASN A 10 0.13 9.41 -1.78
N TYR A 11 -0.35 8.33 -2.39
CA TYR A 11 -1.78 8.14 -2.69
C TYR A 11 -2.55 7.36 -1.62
N GLY A 12 -1.86 6.89 -0.57
CA GLY A 12 -2.45 6.00 0.44
C GLY A 12 -2.94 4.70 -0.18
N VAL A 13 -3.95 4.11 0.46
CA VAL A 13 -4.52 2.83 0.07
C VAL A 13 -6.05 2.99 0.00
N PRO A 14 -6.69 2.54 -1.09
CA PRO A 14 -8.14 2.58 -1.22
C PRO A 14 -8.84 1.54 -0.35
N LYS A 15 -10.15 1.70 -0.22
CA LYS A 15 -11.01 0.72 0.46
C LYS A 15 -11.06 -0.55 -0.39
N ASP A 16 -11.09 -1.70 0.27
CA ASP A 16 -11.37 -2.95 -0.44
C ASP A 16 -12.85 -2.97 -0.84
N GLU A 17 -13.10 -2.83 -2.14
CA GLU A 17 -14.44 -2.79 -2.74
C GLU A 17 -14.53 -3.95 -3.74
N GLU A 18 -15.64 -4.69 -3.69
CA GLU A 18 -15.93 -5.69 -4.73
C GLU A 18 -16.19 -4.98 -6.06
N GLY A 19 -15.49 -5.45 -7.09
CA GLY A 19 -15.68 -5.10 -8.47
C GLY A 19 -16.44 -6.20 -9.23
N ASP A 20 -16.31 -6.17 -10.55
CA ASP A 20 -16.99 -7.13 -11.41
C ASP A 20 -16.40 -8.54 -11.25
N PHE A 21 -17.25 -9.55 -11.51
CA PHE A 21 -16.86 -10.96 -11.50
C PHE A 21 -16.30 -11.49 -10.15
N GLY A 22 -16.61 -10.81 -9.04
CA GLY A 22 -16.15 -11.20 -7.70
C GLY A 22 -14.67 -10.89 -7.44
N LEU A 23 -14.06 -10.03 -8.26
CA LEU A 23 -12.69 -9.55 -8.09
C LEU A 23 -12.68 -8.21 -7.35
N SER A 24 -11.59 -7.90 -6.65
CA SER A 24 -11.43 -6.56 -6.07
C SER A 24 -11.38 -5.51 -7.17
N LYS A 25 -12.06 -4.39 -6.95
CA LYS A 25 -12.09 -3.25 -7.88
C LYS A 25 -10.74 -2.53 -7.94
N TRP A 26 -9.96 -2.58 -6.85
CA TRP A 26 -8.76 -1.77 -6.68
C TRP A 26 -7.48 -2.58 -6.57
N PHE A 27 -7.56 -3.87 -6.22
CA PHE A 27 -6.40 -4.71 -5.97
C PHE A 27 -6.32 -5.88 -6.95
N GLU A 28 -5.11 -6.24 -7.35
CA GLU A 28 -4.80 -7.34 -8.25
C GLU A 28 -4.89 -8.72 -7.58
N SER A 29 -5.03 -8.75 -6.25
CA SER A 29 -5.16 -9.97 -5.46
C SER A 29 -5.78 -9.68 -4.10
N SER A 30 -6.17 -10.73 -3.38
CA SER A 30 -6.80 -10.64 -2.06
C SER A 30 -5.83 -10.34 -0.91
N LYS A 31 -4.52 -10.26 -1.16
CA LYS A 31 -3.51 -10.02 -0.11
C LYS A 31 -2.23 -9.41 -0.67
N ILE A 32 -1.41 -8.87 0.23
CA ILE A 32 -0.05 -8.47 -0.12
C ILE A 32 0.84 -9.72 -0.26
N HIS A 33 1.51 -9.85 -1.40
CA HIS A 33 2.35 -11.02 -1.69
C HIS A 33 3.83 -10.84 -1.31
N VAL A 34 4.29 -9.60 -1.19
CA VAL A 34 5.68 -9.33 -0.84
C VAL A 34 5.92 -9.68 0.64
N SER A 35 7.05 -10.32 0.93
CA SER A 35 7.40 -10.66 2.32
C SER A 35 7.85 -9.45 3.14
N ALA A 36 8.36 -8.42 2.47
CA ALA A 36 8.78 -7.16 3.07
C ALA A 36 8.85 -6.05 2.01
N LEU A 37 8.75 -4.79 2.43
CA LEU A 37 8.87 -3.62 1.57
C LEU A 37 10.03 -2.71 2.01
N ILE A 38 10.91 -2.33 1.08
CA ILE A 38 12.05 -1.43 1.30
C ILE A 38 11.87 -0.20 0.42
N ILE A 39 11.88 0.99 1.02
CA ILE A 39 11.65 2.27 0.35
C ILE A 39 12.64 3.35 0.82
N GLY A 40 12.74 4.45 0.08
CA GLY A 40 13.52 5.62 0.48
C GLY A 40 12.81 6.42 1.58
N GLU A 41 11.62 6.94 1.29
CA GLU A 41 10.82 7.76 2.21
C GLU A 41 9.34 7.39 2.10
N LEU A 42 8.69 7.22 3.25
CA LEU A 42 7.25 7.05 3.34
C LEU A 42 6.54 8.41 3.42
N SER A 43 5.54 8.61 2.57
CA SER A 43 4.61 9.72 2.75
C SER A 43 3.68 9.45 3.95
N GLU A 44 3.87 10.18 5.04
CA GLU A 44 3.04 10.05 6.25
C GLU A 44 1.59 10.52 6.02
N ASN A 45 1.41 11.51 5.14
CA ASN A 45 0.14 12.15 4.86
C ASN A 45 -0.28 11.91 3.40
N PRO A 46 -0.95 10.77 3.11
CA PRO A 46 -1.42 10.49 1.76
C PRO A 46 -2.50 11.48 1.34
N SER A 47 -2.50 11.86 0.06
CA SER A 47 -3.50 12.77 -0.51
C SER A 47 -3.97 12.23 -1.87
N HIS A 48 -5.11 11.54 -1.83
CA HIS A 48 -5.83 11.06 -3.01
C HIS A 48 -7.31 10.95 -2.69
N TRP A 49 -8.17 11.21 -3.67
CA TRP A 49 -9.63 11.20 -3.47
C TRP A 49 -10.18 9.83 -3.04
N SER A 50 -9.49 8.74 -3.37
CA SER A 50 -9.87 7.38 -2.99
C SER A 50 -9.10 6.82 -1.78
N SER A 51 -8.18 7.60 -1.20
CA SER A 51 -7.39 7.15 -0.05
C SER A 51 -8.27 7.02 1.20
N VAL A 52 -8.26 5.85 1.84
CA VAL A 52 -8.97 5.63 3.11
C VAL A 52 -8.04 5.28 4.28
N ARG A 53 -6.81 4.85 3.98
CA ARG A 53 -5.76 4.54 4.97
C ARG A 53 -4.38 4.80 4.40
N SER A 54 -3.38 4.95 5.27
CA SER A 54 -1.99 5.07 4.85
C SER A 54 -1.40 3.72 4.42
N LEU A 55 -0.30 3.76 3.66
CA LEU A 55 0.45 2.56 3.31
C LEU A 55 1.00 1.84 4.54
N ASP A 56 1.50 2.58 5.54
CA ASP A 56 1.98 2.02 6.81
C ASP A 56 0.87 1.27 7.57
N GLN A 57 -0.32 1.87 7.66
CA GLN A 57 -1.45 1.23 8.31
C GLN A 57 -1.83 -0.09 7.59
N TRP A 58 -1.89 -0.07 6.26
CA TRP A 58 -2.24 -1.25 5.48
C TRP A 58 -1.21 -2.38 5.63
N LEU A 59 0.09 -2.06 5.62
CA LEU A 59 1.15 -3.03 5.84
C LEU A 59 1.07 -3.66 7.25
N LYS A 60 0.81 -2.86 8.28
CA LYS A 60 0.61 -3.34 9.66
C LYS A 60 -0.60 -4.27 9.77
N GLU A 61 -1.72 -3.91 9.16
CA GLU A 61 -2.95 -4.74 9.15
C GLU A 61 -2.73 -6.09 8.46
N GLN A 62 -1.88 -6.14 7.42
CA GLN A 62 -1.53 -7.35 6.69
C GLN A 62 -0.34 -8.12 7.28
N GLY A 63 0.29 -7.61 8.34
CA GLY A 63 1.45 -8.22 8.97
C GLY A 63 2.71 -8.22 8.09
N ILE A 64 2.84 -7.25 7.17
CA ILE A 64 3.98 -7.15 6.27
C ILE A 64 5.00 -6.15 6.82
N PRO A 65 6.24 -6.56 7.11
CA PRO A 65 7.28 -5.66 7.57
C PRO A 65 7.73 -4.69 6.47
N GLY A 66 8.06 -3.46 6.88
CA GLY A 66 8.60 -2.42 6.00
C GLY A 66 9.75 -1.65 6.64
N ILE A 67 10.67 -1.14 5.82
CA ILE A 67 11.75 -0.24 6.23
C ILE A 67 11.84 0.95 5.26
N GLN A 68 12.11 2.13 5.81
CA GLN A 68 12.38 3.36 5.07
C GLN A 68 13.74 3.95 5.48
N GLY A 69 14.30 4.85 4.66
CA GLY A 69 15.58 5.53 4.91
C GLY A 69 16.81 4.78 4.41
N VAL A 70 16.65 3.92 3.40
CA VAL A 70 17.71 3.15 2.73
C VAL A 70 18.12 3.82 1.43
#